data_AF-A0A3C1DH46-F1
#
_entry.id   AF-A0A3C1DH46-F1
#
_cell.length_a   1.000
_cell.length_b   1.000
_cell.length_c   1.000
_cell.angle_alpha   90.00
_cell.angle_beta   90.00
_cell.angle_gamma   90.00
#
_symmetry.space_group_name_H-M   'P 1'
#
loop_
_entity.id
_entity.type
_entity.pdbx_description
1 polymer ?
#
loop_
_entity_poly.entity_id
_entity_poly.type
_entity_poly.pdbx_seq_one_letter_code
_entity_poly.pdbx_strand_id
1 'polypeptide(L)'
;MRASVGLVGAGVVALAISACGGVDQANAYTDSLNAIQMKINTVVSATSSPEAYETALSQNLPAIQTDLQQLQAAQGNLSGDSQTIAQKCTTDVQQIITGLQSLQTAVKAKNEAGVEAARTTTNTEIDSLKSCIDEWNANNGKG
;
A
#
# COMPACT_ATOMS: atom_id res chain seq x y z
N MET A 1 17.05 34.78 -30.17
CA MET A 1 16.89 34.68 -28.71
C MET A 1 16.20 33.36 -28.42
N ARG A 2 16.87 32.41 -27.75
CA ARG A 2 16.32 31.10 -27.37
C ARG A 2 15.97 31.17 -25.88
N ALA A 3 14.70 30.99 -25.55
CA ALA A 3 14.23 30.91 -24.17
C ALA A 3 14.25 29.43 -23.74
N SER A 4 15.16 29.11 -22.83
CA SER A 4 15.25 27.82 -22.16
C SER A 4 14.09 27.72 -21.16
N VAL A 5 13.18 26.77 -21.39
CA VAL A 5 12.16 26.39 -20.41
C VAL A 5 12.86 25.58 -19.32
N GLY A 6 12.99 26.18 -18.13
CA GLY A 6 13.34 25.48 -16.92
C GLY A 6 12.21 24.53 -16.55
N LEU A 7 12.51 23.23 -16.51
CA LEU A 7 11.60 22.24 -15.95
C LEU A 7 12.10 21.86 -14.56
N VAL A 8 11.25 22.28 -13.64
CA VAL A 8 11.21 22.11 -12.20
C VAL A 8 11.70 20.73 -11.78
N GLY A 9 12.65 20.71 -10.85
CA GLY A 9 13.09 19.51 -10.18
C GLY A 9 11.98 18.89 -9.33
N ALA A 10 11.88 17.57 -9.40
CA ALA A 10 11.43 16.74 -8.29
C ALA A 10 12.60 15.80 -8.02
N GLY A 11 13.28 16.03 -6.90
CA GLY A 11 14.52 15.39 -6.54
C GLY A 11 14.38 13.88 -6.49
N VAL A 12 15.33 13.20 -7.12
CA VAL A 12 15.70 11.85 -6.74
C VAL A 12 16.28 11.99 -5.33
N VAL A 13 15.51 11.63 -4.30
CA VAL A 13 16.04 11.57 -2.93
C VAL A 13 17.05 10.43 -2.92
N ALA A 14 18.32 10.80 -3.01
CA ALA A 14 19.41 9.91 -2.66
C ALA A 14 19.30 9.59 -1.17
N LEU A 15 18.78 8.40 -0.84
CA LEU A 15 18.84 7.88 0.52
C LEU A 15 20.30 7.50 0.80
N ALA A 16 21.06 8.49 1.31
CA ALA A 16 22.34 8.26 1.93
C ALA A 16 22.11 7.35 3.15
N ILE A 17 22.56 6.10 3.03
CA ILE A 17 22.53 5.11 4.12
C ILE A 17 23.65 5.49 5.09
N SER A 18 23.42 6.52 5.92
CA SER A 18 24.25 6.78 7.09
C SER A 18 23.73 5.94 8.26
N ALA A 19 24.63 5.15 8.83
CA ALA A 19 24.44 4.22 9.92
C ALA A 19 23.84 4.87 11.20
N CYS A 20 22.52 5.04 11.20
CA CYS A 20 21.64 5.32 12.33
C CYS A 20 20.26 4.65 12.07
N GLY A 21 20.24 3.43 11.53
CA GLY A 21 19.16 3.00 10.63
C GLY A 21 17.86 2.43 11.23
N GLY A 22 17.81 2.04 12.51
CA GLY A 22 16.66 1.27 13.03
C GLY A 22 15.35 2.07 13.12
N VAL A 23 15.41 3.28 13.70
CA VAL A 23 14.23 4.11 13.95
C VAL A 23 13.76 4.82 12.68
N ASP A 24 14.68 5.27 11.83
CA ASP A 24 14.35 5.91 10.55
C ASP A 24 13.71 4.92 9.56
N GLN A 25 14.12 3.65 9.57
CA GLN A 25 13.45 2.62 8.76
C GLN A 25 12.07 2.24 9.30
N ALA A 26 11.90 2.08 10.62
CA ALA A 26 10.59 1.80 11.19
C ALA A 26 9.58 2.94 10.91
N ASN A 27 10.04 4.20 10.95
CA ASN A 27 9.23 5.35 10.55
C ASN A 27 8.87 5.30 9.07
N ALA A 28 9.85 5.06 8.18
CA ALA A 28 9.59 4.95 6.74
C ALA A 28 8.61 3.80 6.42
N TYR A 29 8.75 2.66 7.10
CA TYR A 29 7.82 1.53 6.97
C TYR A 29 6.41 1.92 7.41
N THR A 30 6.28 2.61 8.55
CA THR A 30 5.00 3.10 9.08
C THR A 30 4.34 4.08 8.12
N ASP A 31 5.10 5.01 7.55
CA ASP A 31 4.59 6.01 6.60
C ASP A 31 4.05 5.35 5.33
N SER A 32 4.80 4.40 4.74
CA SER A 32 4.34 3.64 3.58
C SER A 32 3.10 2.80 3.91
N LEU A 33 3.05 2.16 5.08
CA LEU A 33 1.93 1.34 5.52
C LEU A 33 0.64 2.18 5.68
N ASN A 34 0.76 3.36 6.29
CA ASN A 34 -0.35 4.31 6.43
C ASN A 34 -0.83 4.84 5.06
N ALA A 35 0.09 5.15 4.15
CA ALA A 35 -0.26 5.58 2.79
C ALA A 35 -1.03 4.50 2.03
N ILE A 36 -0.58 3.24 2.12
CA ILE A 36 -1.27 2.08 1.55
C ILE A 36 -2.66 1.94 2.15
N GLN A 37 -2.79 2.00 3.47
CA GLN A 37 -4.08 1.83 4.13
C GLN A 37 -5.09 2.92 3.74
N MET A 38 -4.68 4.19 3.65
CA MET A 38 -5.57 5.27 3.20
C MET A 38 -6.07 5.03 1.76
N LYS A 39 -5.19 4.57 0.86
CA LYS A 39 -5.56 4.28 -0.54
C LYS A 39 -6.49 3.07 -0.63
N ILE A 40 -6.22 2.01 0.13
CA ILE A 40 -7.10 0.84 0.23
C ILE A 40 -8.48 1.26 0.74
N ASN A 41 -8.56 2.07 1.80
CA ASN A 41 -9.83 2.58 2.32
C ASN A 41 -10.59 3.41 1.28
N THR A 42 -9.88 4.18 0.45
CA THR A 42 -10.48 4.92 -0.67
C THR A 42 -11.09 3.97 -1.71
N VAL A 43 -10.42 2.86 -2.04
CA VAL A 43 -10.96 1.87 -2.98
C VAL A 43 -12.16 1.11 -2.40
N VAL A 44 -12.11 0.76 -1.12
CA VAL A 44 -13.15 -0.05 -0.46
C VAL A 44 -14.40 0.78 -0.16
N SER A 45 -14.23 2.08 0.12
CA SER A 45 -15.35 3.01 0.30
C SER A 45 -16.05 3.39 -1.01
N ALA A 46 -15.49 3.05 -2.17
CA ALA A 46 -16.13 3.26 -3.46
C ALA A 46 -17.27 2.24 -3.69
N THR A 47 -18.39 2.41 -3.00
CA THR A 47 -19.51 1.43 -3.02
C THR A 47 -20.63 1.77 -4.01
N SER A 48 -20.50 2.86 -4.77
CA SER A 48 -21.64 3.48 -5.46
C SER A 48 -22.02 2.80 -6.79
N SER A 49 -21.07 2.18 -7.50
CA SER A 49 -21.29 1.43 -8.75
C SER A 49 -20.03 0.66 -9.18
N PRO A 50 -20.12 -0.34 -10.09
CA PRO A 50 -18.95 -0.96 -10.71
C PRO A 50 -18.02 0.07 -11.37
N GLU A 51 -18.56 1.13 -11.97
CA GLU A 51 -17.79 2.22 -12.60
C GLU A 51 -17.04 3.06 -11.55
N ALA A 52 -17.63 3.27 -10.38
CA ALA A 52 -16.95 3.91 -9.25
C ALA A 52 -15.79 3.04 -8.74
N TYR A 53 -15.98 1.73 -8.65
CA TYR A 53 -14.90 0.78 -8.32
C TYR A 53 -13.79 0.80 -9.36
N GLU A 54 -14.12 0.76 -10.66
CA GLU A 54 -13.11 0.81 -11.73
C GLU A 54 -12.29 2.09 -11.67
N THR A 55 -12.95 3.22 -11.43
CA THR A 55 -12.29 4.53 -11.30
C THR A 55 -11.37 4.55 -10.09
N ALA A 56 -11.86 4.12 -8.93
CA ALA A 56 -11.08 4.08 -7.69
C ALA A 56 -9.88 3.13 -7.81
N LEU A 57 -10.07 1.94 -8.40
CA LEU A 57 -9.01 0.98 -8.66
C LEU A 57 -7.96 1.55 -9.62
N SER A 58 -8.39 2.15 -10.72
CA SER A 58 -7.46 2.68 -11.73
C SER A 58 -6.63 3.86 -11.21
N GLN A 59 -7.19 4.67 -10.30
CA GLN A 59 -6.48 5.79 -9.67
C GLN A 59 -5.53 5.33 -8.56
N ASN A 60 -5.95 4.38 -7.72
CA ASN A 60 -5.22 4.05 -6.49
C ASN A 60 -4.30 2.84 -6.62
N LEU A 61 -4.62 1.85 -7.47
CA LEU A 61 -3.83 0.61 -7.57
C LEU A 61 -2.37 0.85 -7.97
N PRO A 62 -2.03 1.71 -8.95
CA PRO A 62 -0.62 2.00 -9.28
C PRO A 62 0.13 2.68 -8.11
N ALA A 63 -0.57 3.54 -7.37
CA ALA A 63 0.00 4.21 -6.20
C ALA A 63 0.22 3.24 -5.04
N ILE A 64 -0.71 2.31 -4.80
CA ILE A 64 -0.57 1.24 -3.81
C ILE A 64 0.62 0.34 -4.17
N GLN A 65 0.82 0.02 -5.45
CA GLN A 65 1.97 -0.78 -5.89
C GLN A 65 3.30 -0.07 -5.68
N THR A 66 3.34 1.25 -5.92
CA THR A 66 4.54 2.07 -5.66
C THR A 66 4.85 2.12 -4.17
N ASP A 67 3.83 2.36 -3.33
CA ASP A 67 4.02 2.36 -1.88
C ASP A 67 4.45 0.97 -1.36
N LEU A 68 3.95 -0.12 -1.94
CA LEU A 68 4.39 -1.48 -1.58
C LEU A 68 5.89 -1.65 -1.84
N GLN A 69 6.40 -1.16 -2.97
CA GLN A 69 7.84 -1.20 -3.26
C GLN A 69 8.65 -0.43 -2.22
N GLN A 70 8.14 0.74 -1.78
CA GLN A 70 8.78 1.53 -0.72
C GLN A 70 8.73 0.80 0.63
N LEU A 71 7.58 0.19 0.95
CA LEU A 71 7.37 -0.59 2.16
C LEU A 71 8.33 -1.79 2.23
N GLN A 72 8.52 -2.50 1.12
CA GLN A 72 9.51 -3.59 1.00
C GLN A 72 10.95 -3.10 1.14
N ALA A 73 11.28 -1.93 0.58
CA ALA A 73 12.59 -1.33 0.73
C ALA A 73 12.87 -0.95 2.19
N ALA A 74 11.88 -0.38 2.89
CA ALA A 74 11.98 -0.02 4.31
C ALA A 74 12.08 -1.26 5.22
N GLN A 75 11.41 -2.36 4.85
CA GLN A 75 11.47 -3.64 5.56
C GLN A 75 12.89 -4.25 5.57
N GLY A 76 13.66 -4.08 4.49
CA GLY A 76 14.94 -4.77 4.28
C GLY A 76 15.98 -4.59 5.39
N ASN A 77 15.87 -3.54 6.21
CA ASN A 77 16.80 -3.26 7.32
C ASN A 77 16.16 -3.43 8.72
N LEU A 78 14.91 -3.90 8.81
CA LEU A 78 14.28 -4.23 10.09
C LEU A 78 14.88 -5.53 10.66
N SER A 79 14.81 -5.70 11.97
CA SER A 79 15.28 -6.91 12.66
C SER A 79 14.34 -7.31 13.81
N GLY A 80 14.44 -8.56 14.27
CA GLY A 80 13.62 -9.07 15.37
C GLY A 80 12.12 -9.08 15.04
N ASP A 81 11.30 -8.86 16.07
CA ASP A 81 9.83 -8.91 15.95
C ASP A 81 9.29 -7.90 14.92
N SER A 82 9.92 -6.71 14.82
CA SER A 82 9.59 -5.71 13.80
C SER A 82 9.71 -6.29 12.39
N GLN A 83 10.74 -7.09 12.11
CA GLN A 83 10.90 -7.71 10.79
C GLN A 83 9.80 -8.74 10.52
N THR A 84 9.46 -9.57 11.50
CA THR A 84 8.41 -10.59 11.38
C THR A 84 7.03 -9.96 11.17
N ILE A 85 6.68 -8.95 11.96
CA ILE A 85 5.41 -8.23 11.81
C ILE A 85 5.37 -7.48 10.48
N ALA A 86 6.47 -6.83 10.09
CA ALA A 86 6.56 -6.19 8.79
C ALA A 86 6.37 -7.18 7.63
N GLN A 87 6.98 -8.37 7.71
CA GLN A 87 6.78 -9.41 6.69
C GLN A 87 5.32 -9.80 6.57
N LYS A 88 4.64 -10.04 7.70
CA LYS A 88 3.21 -10.31 7.72
C LYS A 88 2.41 -9.19 7.06
N CYS A 89 2.61 -7.94 7.46
CA CYS A 89 1.86 -6.80 6.93
C CYS A 89 2.13 -6.61 5.44
N THR A 90 3.37 -6.83 4.99
CA THR A 90 3.74 -6.78 3.57
C THR A 90 3.00 -7.86 2.77
N THR A 91 2.89 -9.08 3.31
CA THR A 91 2.12 -10.17 2.70
C THR A 91 0.63 -9.82 2.64
N ASP A 92 0.05 -9.31 3.72
CA ASP A 92 -1.35 -8.89 3.76
C ASP A 92 -1.61 -7.82 2.67
N VAL A 93 -0.72 -6.83 2.51
CA VAL A 93 -0.81 -5.83 1.43
C VAL A 93 -0.74 -6.48 0.03
N GLN A 94 0.18 -7.42 -0.19
CA GLN A 94 0.29 -8.12 -1.48
C GLN A 94 -0.97 -8.92 -1.83
N GLN A 95 -1.59 -9.57 -0.84
CA GLN A 95 -2.84 -10.27 -1.01
C GLN A 95 -3.99 -9.32 -1.35
N ILE A 96 -4.05 -8.16 -0.70
CA ILE A 96 -5.02 -7.10 -1.03
C ILE A 96 -4.82 -6.64 -2.47
N ILE A 97 -3.60 -6.35 -2.92
CA ILE A 97 -3.32 -5.95 -4.31
C ILE A 97 -3.84 -7.01 -5.30
N THR A 98 -3.62 -8.29 -5.00
CA THR A 98 -4.12 -9.40 -5.82
C THR A 98 -5.65 -9.45 -5.86
N GLY A 99 -6.30 -9.21 -4.72
CA GLY A 99 -7.76 -9.07 -4.62
C GLY A 99 -8.29 -7.88 -5.42
N LEU A 100 -7.64 -6.72 -5.34
CA LEU A 100 -7.98 -5.52 -6.10
C LEU A 100 -7.81 -5.71 -7.61
N GLN A 101 -6.78 -6.43 -8.06
CA GLN A 101 -6.61 -6.80 -9.47
C GLN A 101 -7.72 -7.76 -9.96
N SER A 102 -8.13 -8.69 -9.10
CA SER A 102 -9.24 -9.61 -9.39
C SER A 102 -10.56 -8.84 -9.49
N LEU A 103 -10.79 -7.89 -8.58
CA LEU A 103 -11.92 -6.95 -8.63
C LEU A 103 -11.91 -6.16 -9.95
N GLN A 104 -10.77 -5.58 -10.33
CA GLN A 104 -10.65 -4.81 -11.58
C GLN A 104 -11.00 -5.68 -12.80
N THR A 105 -10.54 -6.92 -12.83
CA THR A 105 -10.82 -7.87 -13.91
C THR A 105 -12.31 -8.21 -13.96
N ALA A 106 -12.93 -8.51 -12.81
CA ALA A 106 -14.34 -8.86 -12.71
C ALA A 106 -15.26 -7.68 -13.09
N VAL A 107 -14.93 -6.46 -12.64
CA VAL A 107 -15.65 -5.23 -13.00
C VAL A 107 -15.61 -4.99 -14.51
N LYS A 108 -14.42 -5.07 -15.13
CA LYS A 108 -14.26 -4.92 -16.59
C LYS A 108 -15.03 -5.98 -17.37
N ALA A 109 -15.08 -7.21 -16.84
CA ALA A 109 -15.84 -8.31 -17.42
C ALA A 109 -17.36 -8.21 -17.14
N LYS A 110 -17.82 -7.21 -16.37
CA LYS A 110 -19.20 -7.09 -15.90
C LYS A 110 -19.71 -8.36 -15.20
N ASN A 111 -18.81 -9.05 -14.49
CA ASN A 111 -19.10 -10.29 -13.78
C ASN A 111 -19.45 -9.99 -12.32
N GLU A 112 -20.73 -9.76 -12.03
CA GLU A 112 -21.23 -9.40 -10.69
C GLU A 112 -20.84 -10.42 -9.61
N ALA A 113 -20.95 -11.73 -9.90
CA ALA A 113 -20.55 -12.79 -8.96
C ALA A 113 -19.03 -12.78 -8.70
N GLY A 114 -18.24 -12.51 -9.74
CA GLY A 114 -16.79 -12.34 -9.62
C GLY A 114 -16.41 -11.10 -8.81
N VAL A 115 -17.16 -10.00 -8.97
CA VAL A 115 -16.97 -8.77 -8.17
C VAL A 115 -17.27 -9.05 -6.70
N GLU A 116 -18.39 -9.71 -6.38
CA GLU A 116 -18.77 -10.01 -5.00
C GLU A 116 -17.78 -10.96 -4.32
N ALA A 117 -17.33 -12.00 -5.03
CA ALA A 117 -16.32 -12.93 -4.53
C ALA A 117 -14.98 -12.22 -4.27
N ALA A 118 -14.50 -11.43 -5.25
CA ALA A 118 -13.25 -10.70 -5.10
C ALA A 118 -13.34 -9.62 -3.99
N ARG A 119 -14.51 -8.99 -3.80
CA ARG A 119 -14.76 -8.06 -2.70
C ARG A 119 -14.67 -8.75 -1.34
N THR A 120 -15.31 -9.91 -1.20
CA THR A 120 -15.31 -10.69 0.05
C THR A 120 -13.90 -11.10 0.44
N THR A 121 -13.13 -11.65 -0.51
CA THR A 121 -11.72 -12.01 -0.29
C THR A 121 -10.90 -10.78 0.08
N THR A 122 -11.00 -9.70 -0.70
CA THR A 122 -10.23 -8.45 -0.44
C THR A 122 -10.55 -7.87 0.94
N ASN A 123 -11.82 -7.85 1.36
CA ASN A 123 -12.21 -7.37 2.68
C ASN A 123 -11.63 -8.21 3.82
N THR A 124 -11.56 -9.54 3.64
CA THR A 124 -10.91 -10.42 4.62
C THR A 124 -9.43 -10.06 4.78
N GLU A 125 -8.73 -9.85 3.67
CA GLU A 125 -7.31 -9.44 3.71
C GLU A 125 -7.11 -8.04 4.28
N ILE A 126 -8.06 -7.13 4.07
CA ILE A 126 -8.04 -5.80 4.70
C ILE A 126 -8.17 -5.90 6.23
N ASP A 127 -9.02 -6.80 6.72
CA ASP A 127 -9.16 -7.02 8.17
C ASP A 127 -7.91 -7.70 8.76
N SER A 128 -7.27 -8.61 8.01
CA SER A 128 -5.94 -9.13 8.34
C SER A 128 -4.88 -8.03 8.44
N LEU A 129 -4.86 -7.12 7.45
CA LEU A 129 -3.95 -5.98 7.43
C LEU A 129 -4.19 -5.03 8.61
N LYS A 130 -5.44 -4.72 8.96
CA LYS A 130 -5.76 -3.89 10.15
C LYS A 130 -5.17 -4.51 11.41
N SER A 131 -5.40 -5.81 11.60
CA SER A 131 -4.83 -6.55 12.75
C SER A 131 -3.30 -6.50 12.75
N CYS A 132 -2.68 -6.61 11.57
CA CYS A 132 -1.23 -6.48 11.44
C CYS A 132 -0.72 -5.07 11.79
N ILE A 133 -1.45 -4.02 11.38
CA ILE A 133 -1.12 -2.62 11.67
C ILE A 133 -1.24 -2.35 13.16
N ASP A 134 -2.25 -2.89 13.83
CA ASP A 134 -2.39 -2.80 15.28
C ASP A 134 -1.21 -3.47 16.00
N GLU A 135 -0.81 -4.65 15.53
CA GLU A 135 0.38 -5.36 16.04
C GLU A 135 1.68 -4.58 15.77
N TRP A 136 1.83 -4.02 14.58
CA TRP A 136 2.96 -3.17 14.22
C TRP A 136 3.06 -1.96 15.16
N ASN A 137 1.95 -1.26 15.36
CA ASN A 137 1.88 -0.09 16.24
C ASN A 137 2.14 -0.46 17.71
N ALA A 138 1.68 -1.63 18.18
CA ALA A 138 1.97 -2.09 19.54
C ALA A 138 3.46 -2.38 19.77
N ASN A 139 4.20 -2.78 18.74
CA ASN A 139 5.61 -3.18 18.84
C ASN A 139 6.59 -2.09 18.39
N ASN A 140 6.15 -1.13 17.56
CA ASN A 140 6.99 -0.13 16.91
C ASN A 140 6.44 1.30 17.02
N GLY A 141 5.17 1.46 17.41
CA GLY A 141 4.56 2.74 17.70
C GLY A 141 5.21 3.35 18.94
N LYS A 142 5.63 4.60 18.82
CA LYS A 142 6.26 5.35 19.91
C LYS A 142 5.38 5.30 21.16
N GLY A 143 5.95 4.82 22.27
CA GLY A 143 5.52 5.24 23.60
C GLY A 143 5.73 6.73 23.82
#